data_AF-A0A2T2ZPM4-F1
#
_entry.id   AF-A0A2T2ZPM4-F1
#
_cell.length_a   1.000
_cell.length_b   1.000
_cell.length_c   1.000
_cell.angle_alpha   90.00
_cell.angle_beta   90.00
_cell.angle_gamma   90.00
#
_symmetry.space_group_name_H-M   'P 1'
#
loop_
_entity.id
_entity.type
_entity.pdbx_description
1 polymer ?
#
loop_
_entity_poly.entity_id
_entity_poly.type
_entity_poly.pdbx_seq_one_letter_code
_entity_poly.pdbx_strand_id
1 'polypeptide(L)'
;MNAQQRQRSRSGAIRSARGAHSPRPRTLDETRSRPRAEYDSFWVRSALSQLEFLVSGRSIGAETKSMVEFAIRWAPFGGASSGDLLVTFGVERRRFLELLAEGLRVRRSDDSEKQWLKRRLADALAAAWSVDGGASTGARQC
;
A
#
# COMPACT_ATOMS: atom_id res chain seq x y z
N MET A 1 -70.50 19.28 30.66
CA MET A 1 -71.20 20.42 30.03
C MET A 1 -70.21 21.07 29.06
N ASN A 2 -70.28 20.69 27.77
CA ASN A 2 -70.77 21.52 26.63
C ASN A 2 -69.89 22.77 26.38
N ALA A 3 -69.46 23.18 25.19
CA ALA A 3 -69.64 22.79 23.79
C ALA A 3 -68.55 23.60 22.99
N GLN A 4 -67.85 23.05 22.00
CA GLN A 4 -68.12 23.20 20.55
C GLN A 4 -67.71 24.55 19.92
N GLN A 5 -66.74 24.52 18.98
CA GLN A 5 -66.65 25.34 17.74
C GLN A 5 -65.34 24.93 16.99
N ARG A 6 -65.29 23.98 16.05
CA ARG A 6 -65.59 24.03 14.59
C ARG A 6 -65.06 25.24 13.81
N GLN A 7 -64.10 24.99 12.91
CA GLN A 7 -64.03 25.39 11.47
C GLN A 7 -62.66 24.94 10.91
N ARG A 8 -62.50 23.92 10.05
CA ARG A 8 -62.77 23.72 8.60
C ARG A 8 -61.83 24.43 7.60
N SER A 9 -61.13 23.57 6.83
CA SER A 9 -60.77 23.72 5.40
C SER A 9 -59.51 24.58 5.10
N ARG A 10 -58.61 24.32 4.13
CA ARG A 10 -58.64 23.69 2.79
C ARG A 10 -57.22 23.23 2.40
N SER A 11 -57.07 22.07 1.73
CA SER A 11 -56.65 21.90 0.32
C SER A 11 -55.30 22.54 -0.09
N GLY A 12 -54.41 21.69 -0.62
CA GLY A 12 -53.22 22.15 -1.34
C GLY A 12 -52.41 20.97 -1.87
N ALA A 13 -52.96 20.25 -2.84
CA ALA A 13 -52.19 19.31 -3.64
C ALA A 13 -51.16 20.09 -4.49
N ILE A 14 -49.89 19.67 -4.45
CA ILE A 14 -48.91 20.10 -5.44
C ILE A 14 -48.33 18.85 -6.07
N ARG A 15 -48.84 18.55 -7.27
CA ARG A 15 -48.10 17.80 -8.29
C ARG A 15 -47.23 18.80 -9.04
N SER A 16 -45.96 18.50 -9.19
CA SER A 16 -45.18 18.98 -10.33
C SER A 16 -44.19 17.91 -10.74
N ALA A 17 -44.47 17.34 -11.90
CA ALA A 17 -43.54 16.56 -12.69
C ALA A 17 -42.47 17.48 -13.29
N ARG A 18 -41.23 17.00 -13.40
CA ARG A 18 -40.34 17.32 -14.52
C ARG A 18 -39.18 16.34 -14.57
N GLY A 19 -38.93 15.85 -15.77
CA GLY A 19 -38.01 14.76 -16.05
C GLY A 19 -36.56 15.03 -15.67
N ALA A 20 -35.84 13.93 -15.50
CA ALA A 20 -34.40 13.90 -15.55
C ALA A 20 -34.00 12.61 -16.26
N HIS A 21 -33.58 12.79 -17.49
CA HIS A 21 -32.48 12.10 -18.15
C HIS A 21 -31.75 11.09 -17.26
N SER A 22 -31.62 9.87 -17.76
CA SER A 22 -30.69 8.88 -17.24
C SER A 22 -29.25 9.41 -17.35
N PRO A 23 -28.47 9.30 -16.28
CA PRO A 23 -27.12 8.78 -16.44
C PRO A 23 -27.00 7.51 -15.61
N ARG A 24 -26.59 6.44 -16.31
CA ARG A 24 -26.06 5.20 -15.75
C ARG A 24 -25.27 5.46 -14.45
N PRO A 25 -25.49 4.71 -13.37
CA PRO A 25 -24.49 4.63 -12.30
C PRO A 25 -23.29 3.83 -12.84
N ARG A 26 -22.37 4.51 -13.53
CA ARG A 26 -20.97 4.07 -13.63
C ARG A 26 -20.23 4.72 -12.47
N THR A 27 -20.14 4.03 -11.34
CA THR A 27 -19.08 4.16 -10.32
C THR A 27 -19.47 3.31 -9.10
N LEU A 28 -19.37 1.98 -9.23
CA LEU A 28 -19.21 1.09 -8.08
C LEU A 28 -18.05 0.12 -8.37
N ASP A 29 -16.97 0.66 -8.90
CA ASP A 29 -15.67 -0.02 -9.00
C ASP A 29 -14.57 0.90 -8.45
N GLU A 30 -14.86 1.64 -7.37
CA GLU A 30 -13.85 2.47 -6.66
C GLU A 30 -13.53 1.92 -5.27
N THR A 31 -13.98 0.71 -4.95
CA THR A 31 -13.79 0.09 -3.64
C THR A 31 -13.00 -1.22 -3.66
N ARG A 32 -12.48 -1.65 -4.82
CA ARG A 32 -11.69 -2.90 -4.90
C ARG A 32 -10.18 -2.72 -4.79
N SER A 33 -9.66 -1.53 -4.52
CA SER A 33 -8.20 -1.32 -4.50
C SER A 33 -7.74 -0.18 -3.60
N ARG A 34 -7.95 -0.27 -2.28
CA ARG A 34 -7.11 0.49 -1.33
C ARG A 34 -6.80 -0.33 -0.07
N PRO A 35 -5.55 -0.79 0.02
CA PRO A 35 -4.68 -0.33 1.11
C PRO A 35 -3.37 0.23 0.52
N ARG A 36 -3.44 1.23 -0.38
CA ARG A 36 -2.24 1.86 -0.97
C ARG A 36 -1.63 2.98 -0.10
N ALA A 37 -2.25 3.29 1.04
CA ALA A 37 -1.84 4.39 1.91
C ALA A 37 -0.78 4.00 2.97
N GLU A 38 -0.43 2.72 3.10
CA GLU A 38 0.51 2.25 4.15
C GLU A 38 1.96 2.63 3.84
N TYR A 39 2.30 2.77 2.55
CA TYR A 39 3.65 3.09 2.06
C TYR A 39 3.69 4.43 1.30
N ASP A 40 3.12 5.49 1.86
CA ASP A 40 3.16 6.84 1.27
C ASP A 40 4.58 7.45 1.30
N SER A 41 4.77 8.59 0.65
CA SER A 41 6.03 9.35 0.55
C SER A 41 6.68 9.64 1.91
N PHE A 42 5.88 9.83 2.96
CA PHE A 42 6.38 9.98 4.33
C PHE A 42 7.04 8.70 4.85
N TRP A 43 6.46 7.53 4.59
CA TRP A 43 7.06 6.26 4.94
C TRP A 43 8.35 6.03 4.15
N VAL A 44 8.35 6.30 2.84
CA VAL A 44 9.54 6.18 1.98
C VAL A 44 10.68 7.04 2.51
N ARG A 45 10.39 8.31 2.82
CA ARG A 45 11.41 9.23 3.35
C ARG A 45 11.90 8.79 4.73
N SER A 46 11.00 8.34 5.60
CA SER A 46 11.37 7.80 6.92
C SER A 46 12.23 6.54 6.80
N ALA A 47 11.87 5.61 5.93
CA ALA A 47 12.61 4.37 5.69
C ALA A 47 14.01 4.63 5.13
N LEU A 48 14.15 5.60 4.22
CA LEU A 48 15.47 6.03 3.73
C LEU A 48 16.31 6.66 4.84
N SER A 49 15.74 7.50 5.71
CA SER A 49 16.47 8.04 6.86
C SER A 49 16.94 6.95 7.83
N GLN A 50 16.10 5.92 8.06
CA GLN A 50 16.46 4.76 8.89
C GLN A 50 17.60 3.96 8.25
N LEU A 51 17.58 3.82 6.92
CA LEU A 51 18.67 3.18 6.20
C LEU A 51 19.98 3.94 6.34
N GLU A 52 19.97 5.26 6.13
CA GLU A 52 21.16 6.11 6.27
C GLU A 52 21.74 6.04 7.69
N PHE A 53 20.89 5.91 8.71
CA PHE A 53 21.34 5.67 10.08
C PHE A 53 22.08 4.33 10.23
N LEU A 54 21.59 3.26 9.61
CA LEU A 54 22.26 1.95 9.60
C LEU A 54 23.59 1.96 8.84
N VAL A 55 23.64 2.67 7.69
CA VAL A 55 24.86 2.87 6.89
C VAL A 55 25.90 3.64 7.70
N SER A 56 25.50 4.75 8.31
CA SER A 56 26.37 5.60 9.14
C SER A 56 26.93 4.82 10.32
N GLY A 57 26.11 3.92 10.88
CA GLY A 57 26.51 3.00 11.93
C GLY A 57 27.39 1.83 11.48
N ARG A 58 27.83 1.77 10.21
CA ARG A 58 28.57 0.67 9.56
C ARG A 58 27.97 -0.72 9.80
N SER A 59 26.65 -0.74 9.97
CA SER A 59 25.89 -1.94 10.31
C SER A 59 25.48 -2.73 9.06
N ILE A 60 25.50 -2.09 7.89
CA ILE A 60 25.18 -2.69 6.59
C ILE A 60 26.25 -2.32 5.55
N GLY A 61 26.48 -3.23 4.59
CA GLY A 61 27.40 -3.00 3.48
C GLY A 61 26.79 -2.15 2.36
N ALA A 62 27.62 -1.65 1.44
CA ALA A 62 27.20 -0.81 0.31
C ALA A 62 26.26 -1.54 -0.67
N GLU A 63 26.47 -2.84 -0.88
CA GLU A 63 25.58 -3.68 -1.69
C GLU A 63 24.18 -3.78 -1.05
N THR A 64 24.13 -4.15 0.24
CA THR A 64 22.88 -4.20 1.01
C THR A 64 22.16 -2.84 1.02
N LYS A 65 22.90 -1.74 1.18
CA LYS A 65 22.33 -0.39 1.07
C LYS A 65 21.58 -0.21 -0.24
N SER A 66 22.24 -0.48 -1.37
CA SER A 66 21.67 -0.29 -2.71
C SER A 66 20.41 -1.14 -2.92
N MET A 67 20.41 -2.38 -2.42
CA MET A 67 19.23 -3.26 -2.47
C MET A 67 18.08 -2.73 -1.63
N VAL A 68 18.34 -2.27 -0.40
CA VAL A 68 17.31 -1.75 0.51
C VAL A 68 16.74 -0.43 0.00
N GLU A 69 17.56 0.48 -0.52
CA GLU A 69 17.10 1.73 -1.15
C GLU A 69 16.15 1.46 -2.32
N PHE A 70 16.55 0.53 -3.19
CA PHE A 70 15.72 0.10 -4.30
C PHE A 70 14.41 -0.50 -3.79
N ALA A 71 14.48 -1.37 -2.79
CA ALA A 71 13.31 -2.00 -2.19
C ALA A 71 12.30 -0.97 -1.63
N ILE A 72 12.81 0.04 -0.92
CA ILE A 72 12.01 1.14 -0.35
C ILE A 72 11.35 1.98 -1.45
N ARG A 73 12.07 2.31 -2.53
CA ARG A 73 11.53 3.11 -3.64
C ARG A 73 10.38 2.41 -4.37
N TRP A 74 10.46 1.09 -4.48
CA TRP A 74 9.47 0.29 -5.20
C TRP A 74 8.33 -0.25 -4.30
N ALA A 75 8.48 -0.19 -2.97
CA ALA A 75 7.45 -0.63 -2.01
C ALA A 75 6.05 0.00 -2.25
N PRO A 76 5.89 1.32 -2.55
CA PRO A 76 4.57 1.93 -2.81
C PRO A 76 3.87 1.37 -4.05
N PHE A 77 4.62 0.73 -4.95
CA PHE A 77 4.12 0.15 -6.19
C PHE A 77 3.85 -1.36 -6.07
N GLY A 78 4.09 -1.95 -4.90
CA GLY A 78 4.01 -3.40 -4.69
C GLY A 78 5.31 -4.15 -5.02
N GLY A 79 6.43 -3.42 -5.09
CA GLY A 79 7.74 -3.95 -5.48
C GLY A 79 8.06 -3.74 -6.96
N ALA A 80 9.31 -4.03 -7.32
CA ALA A 80 9.78 -3.90 -8.69
C ALA A 80 9.36 -5.10 -9.55
N SER A 81 9.29 -4.91 -10.87
CA SER A 81 9.04 -6.02 -11.80
C SER A 81 10.26 -6.96 -11.85
N SER A 82 10.04 -8.23 -12.23
CA SER A 82 11.15 -9.18 -12.43
C SER A 82 12.17 -8.68 -13.46
N GLY A 83 11.72 -7.91 -14.48
CA GLY A 83 12.61 -7.30 -15.46
C GLY A 83 13.53 -6.24 -14.85
N ASP A 84 12.97 -5.34 -14.02
CA ASP A 84 13.75 -4.30 -13.35
C ASP A 84 14.80 -4.90 -12.40
N LEU A 85 14.47 -6.00 -11.72
CA LEU A 85 15.39 -6.72 -10.84
C LEU A 85 16.52 -7.41 -11.61
N LEU A 86 16.21 -8.02 -12.75
CA LEU A 86 17.22 -8.64 -13.60
C LEU A 86 18.16 -7.58 -14.21
N VAL A 87 17.64 -6.44 -14.64
CA VAL A 87 18.46 -5.35 -15.20
C VAL A 87 19.34 -4.70 -14.13
N THR A 88 18.79 -4.47 -12.92
CA THR A 88 19.49 -3.73 -11.87
C THR A 88 20.46 -4.61 -11.07
N PHE A 89 20.06 -5.85 -10.76
CA PHE A 89 20.79 -6.73 -9.85
C PHE A 89 21.11 -8.11 -10.45
N GLY A 90 20.60 -8.44 -11.64
CA GLY A 90 20.83 -9.76 -12.26
C GLY A 90 20.13 -10.91 -11.54
N VAL A 91 19.15 -10.64 -10.68
CA VAL A 91 18.47 -11.65 -9.86
C VAL A 91 16.96 -11.62 -10.04
N GLU A 92 16.32 -12.77 -9.82
CA GLU A 92 14.86 -12.87 -9.78
C GLU A 92 14.30 -12.37 -8.44
N ARG A 93 13.00 -12.05 -8.39
CA ARG A 93 12.33 -11.52 -7.18
C ARG A 93 12.53 -12.38 -5.94
N ARG A 94 12.38 -13.69 -6.04
CA ARG A 94 12.58 -14.59 -4.91
C ARG A 94 14.00 -14.48 -4.36
N ARG A 95 14.99 -14.51 -5.25
CA ARG A 95 16.41 -14.38 -4.89
C ARG A 95 16.72 -13.00 -4.31
N PHE A 96 16.11 -11.95 -4.85
CA PHE A 96 16.23 -10.59 -4.33
C PHE A 96 15.74 -10.49 -2.88
N LEU A 97 14.57 -11.07 -2.57
CA LEU A 97 14.02 -11.07 -1.20
C LEU A 97 14.89 -11.88 -0.23
N GLU A 98 15.46 -13.01 -0.67
CA GLU A 98 16.41 -13.79 0.12
C GLU A 98 17.67 -12.96 0.45
N LEU A 99 18.25 -12.30 -0.55
CA LEU A 99 19.42 -11.44 -0.37
C LEU A 99 19.11 -10.21 0.50
N LEU A 100 17.92 -9.64 0.36
CA LEU A 100 17.46 -8.52 1.19
C LEU A 100 17.32 -8.95 2.66
N ALA A 101 16.73 -10.13 2.92
CA ALA A 101 16.59 -10.68 4.26
C ALA A 101 17.96 -11.01 4.88
N GLU A 102 18.89 -11.57 4.10
CA GLU A 102 20.25 -11.87 4.58
C GLU A 102 21.06 -10.60 4.84
N GLY A 103 20.92 -9.57 3.99
CA GLY A 103 21.57 -8.28 4.18
C GLY A 103 21.04 -7.50 5.40
N LEU A 104 19.73 -7.61 5.68
CA LEU A 104 19.09 -7.03 6.86
C LEU A 104 19.16 -7.96 8.09
N ARG A 105 19.86 -9.09 7.99
CA ARG A 105 20.01 -10.02 9.10
C ARG A 105 20.67 -9.33 10.29
N VAL A 106 20.05 -9.50 11.45
CA VAL A 106 20.54 -8.98 12.72
C VAL A 106 21.90 -9.62 13.04
N ARG A 107 22.94 -8.79 13.20
CA ARG A 107 24.25 -9.25 13.66
C ARG A 107 24.41 -8.99 15.15
N ARG A 108 25.02 -9.93 15.88
CA ARG A 108 25.25 -9.81 17.34
C ARG A 108 26.08 -8.59 17.75
N SER A 109 26.83 -8.01 16.82
CA SER A 109 27.64 -6.80 17.04
C SER A 109 26.86 -5.49 16.89
N ASP A 110 25.62 -5.54 16.41
CA ASP A 110 24.80 -4.34 16.23
C ASP A 110 24.14 -3.95 17.56
N ASP A 111 24.05 -2.65 17.82
CA ASP A 111 23.26 -2.09 18.91
C ASP A 111 21.79 -2.55 18.80
N SER A 112 21.14 -2.86 19.92
CA SER A 112 19.72 -3.22 20.01
C SER A 112 18.81 -2.31 19.18
N GLU A 113 19.09 -1.00 19.13
CA GLU A 113 18.34 -0.05 18.30
C GLU A 113 18.49 -0.35 16.81
N LYS A 114 19.71 -0.59 16.34
CA LYS A 114 20.00 -0.96 14.95
C LYS A 114 19.38 -2.30 14.58
N GLN A 115 19.39 -3.26 15.51
CA GLN A 115 18.78 -4.58 15.31
C GLN A 115 17.26 -4.48 15.13
N TRP A 116 16.60 -3.69 16.00
CA TRP A 116 15.17 -3.43 15.89
C TRP A 116 14.82 -2.75 14.57
N LEU A 117 15.63 -1.76 14.16
CA LEU A 117 15.39 -1.02 12.92
C LEU A 117 15.54 -1.89 11.68
N LYS A 118 16.58 -2.72 11.62
CA LYS A 118 16.77 -3.70 10.54
C LYS A 118 15.59 -4.65 10.41
N ARG A 119 15.12 -5.18 11.54
CA ARG A 119 13.99 -6.12 11.56
C ARG A 119 12.70 -5.44 11.09
N ARG A 120 12.42 -4.24 11.60
CA ARG A 120 11.27 -3.44 11.17
C ARG A 120 11.28 -3.15 9.68
N LEU A 121 12.44 -2.76 9.12
CA LEU A 121 12.58 -2.53 7.69
C LEU A 121 12.41 -3.81 6.88
N ALA A 122 12.98 -4.93 7.32
CA ALA A 122 12.84 -6.21 6.65
C ALA A 122 11.38 -6.67 6.62
N ASP A 123 10.66 -6.59 7.75
CA ASP A 123 9.25 -6.97 7.84
C ASP A 123 8.38 -6.08 6.94
N ALA A 124 8.60 -4.76 6.96
CA ALA A 124 7.84 -3.83 6.14
C ALA A 124 8.09 -4.03 4.63
N LEU A 125 9.34 -4.30 4.23
CA LEU A 125 9.69 -4.58 2.83
C LEU A 125 9.16 -5.94 2.37
N ALA A 126 9.24 -6.96 3.22
CA ALA A 126 8.66 -8.27 2.93
C ALA A 126 7.14 -8.16 2.71
N ALA A 127 6.43 -7.41 3.57
CA ALA A 127 5.00 -7.17 3.40
C ALA A 127 4.68 -6.42 2.10
N ALA A 128 5.40 -5.33 1.81
CA ALA A 128 5.18 -4.54 0.59
C ALA A 128 5.43 -5.34 -0.71
N TRP A 129 6.37 -6.28 -0.68
CA TRP A 129 6.79 -7.06 -1.85
C TRP A 129 6.07 -8.42 -1.99
N SER A 130 5.32 -8.86 -0.97
CA SER A 130 4.55 -10.12 -0.99
C SER A 130 3.16 -9.99 -1.63
N VAL A 131 2.79 -8.78 -2.09
CA VAL A 131 1.47 -8.51 -2.71
C VAL A 131 1.28 -9.21 -4.08
N ASP A 132 2.35 -9.72 -4.69
CA ASP A 132 2.28 -10.43 -5.96
C ASP A 132 2.14 -11.96 -5.76
N GLY A 133 1.01 -12.36 -5.16
CA GLY A 133 0.56 -13.75 -5.09
C GLY A 133 -0.83 -13.98 -5.69
N GLY A 134 -1.40 -12.97 -6.37
CA GLY A 134 -2.79 -12.98 -6.84
C GLY A 134 -3.00 -12.83 -8.35
N ALA A 135 -1.95 -12.65 -9.14
CA ALA A 135 -2.04 -12.63 -10.60
C ALA A 135 -1.77 -14.02 -11.20
N SER A 136 -2.34 -15.07 -10.60
CA SER A 136 -2.77 -16.22 -11.39
C SER A 136 -3.99 -15.77 -12.17
N THR A 137 -3.76 -15.07 -13.29
CA THR A 137 -4.76 -14.90 -14.32
C THR A 137 -5.05 -16.27 -14.92
N GLY A 138 -5.90 -17.04 -14.22
CA GLY A 138 -6.60 -18.21 -14.74
C GLY A 138 -7.66 -17.76 -15.75
N ALA A 139 -7.23 -17.07 -16.80
CA ALA A 139 -7.99 -16.92 -18.02
C ALA A 139 -7.55 -18.03 -18.97
N ARG A 140 -8.12 -19.23 -18.79
CA ARG A 140 -8.24 -20.33 -19.77
C ARG A 140 -9.43 -21.16 -19.29
N GLN A 141 -10.65 -20.79 -19.69
CA GLN A 141 -11.35 -21.40 -20.84
C GLN A 141 -11.32 -22.93 -20.78
N CYS A 142 -12.41 -23.53 -20.32
CA CYS A 142 -13.19 -24.64 -20.90
C CYS A 142 -14.56 -24.62 -20.22
#